data_AF-A0A1I5TCZ2-F1
#
_entry.id   AF-A0A1I5TCZ2-F1
#
_cell.length_a   1.000
_cell.length_b   1.000
_cell.length_c   1.000
_cell.angle_alpha   90.00
_cell.angle_beta   90.00
_cell.angle_gamma   90.00
#
_symmetry.space_group_name_H-M   'P 1'
#
loop_
_entity.id
_entity.type
_entity.pdbx_description
1 polymer ?
#
loop_
_entity_poly.entity_id
_entity_poly.type
_entity_poly.pdbx_seq_one_letter_code
_entity_poly.pdbx_strand_id
1 'polypeptide(L)'
;MGEDSAAGGREPTVSDSELLELFDDADVPVLKTSELAEKIPIGERQVRSRLETLSEDDRVGSRMITAQNRVRLWWHSRIGVKRTWSSTEADLESIDVEVVDSLELPGRGEALQQRRQAVNSVFKFLFDNESDSAGRLKLVAWGADPDSYSSPESLWNNCVKKALDQSCFFRLFETEKEWQLTEMASWLRQHGDCALWNDWGTHRDRLDYECHDRLWTHVIGRHDSLGKPSQNHTSVLTQGLDFEGIDLYYLLTSDEPMWSGSSAKLGHGVQIQDDPEVLREIVQSKDRIEAAFSFTANWRDLIEEDSTVLVARTRSLDVDPNEVFKDETSRSLRNVKKWVEETQDQVIRVVENEITGF
;
A
#
# COMPACT_ATOMS: atom_id res chain seq x y z
N MET A 1 36.73 -22.14 57.36
CA MET A 1 37.80 -21.34 56.75
C MET A 1 38.17 -22.02 55.45
N GLY A 2 37.74 -21.47 54.34
CA GLY A 2 38.11 -21.85 52.98
C GLY A 2 38.31 -20.55 52.21
N GLU A 3 39.48 -20.41 51.60
CA GLU A 3 40.06 -19.18 51.09
C GLU A 3 39.31 -18.64 49.86
N ASP A 4 38.98 -17.34 49.90
CA ASP A 4 38.57 -16.54 48.76
C ASP A 4 39.74 -16.41 47.78
N SER A 5 39.62 -17.04 46.61
CA SER A 5 40.55 -16.87 45.50
C SER A 5 40.22 -15.57 44.75
N ALA A 6 40.98 -14.52 45.03
CA ALA A 6 40.99 -13.28 44.27
C ALA A 6 41.49 -13.52 42.84
N ALA A 7 40.59 -13.49 41.87
CA ALA A 7 40.94 -13.42 40.45
C ALA A 7 41.38 -11.99 40.11
N GLY A 8 42.70 -11.77 40.05
CA GLY A 8 43.31 -10.54 39.57
C GLY A 8 43.12 -10.38 38.07
N GLY A 9 41.99 -9.79 37.66
CA GLY A 9 41.79 -9.24 36.32
C GLY A 9 42.32 -7.82 36.25
N ARG A 10 43.14 -7.52 35.25
CA ARG A 10 43.52 -6.13 34.91
C ARG A 10 42.22 -5.36 34.65
N GLU A 11 42.04 -4.20 35.30
CA GLU A 11 40.87 -3.37 35.03
C GLU A 11 40.75 -3.12 33.52
N PRO A 12 39.57 -3.35 32.94
CA PRO A 12 39.38 -3.17 31.51
C PRO A 12 39.62 -1.70 31.17
N THR A 13 40.49 -1.45 30.18
CA THR A 13 40.86 -0.10 29.71
C THR A 13 39.67 0.73 29.23
N VAL A 14 38.56 0.08 28.91
CA VAL A 14 37.30 0.69 28.47
C VAL A 14 36.19 0.12 29.36
N SER A 15 35.27 0.93 29.86
CA SER A 15 34.12 0.44 30.63
C SER A 15 32.99 -0.06 29.72
N ASP A 16 32.06 -0.87 30.24
CA ASP A 16 30.89 -1.27 29.45
C ASP A 16 29.98 -0.07 29.14
N SER A 17 29.96 0.93 30.04
CA SER A 17 29.21 2.17 29.82
C SER A 17 29.79 2.97 28.65
N GLU A 18 31.11 3.10 28.57
CA GLU A 18 31.79 3.76 27.44
C GLU A 18 31.51 3.03 26.12
N LEU A 19 31.46 1.69 26.12
CA LEU A 19 31.08 0.91 24.93
C LEU A 19 29.61 1.15 24.52
N LEU A 20 28.72 1.38 25.49
CA LEU A 20 27.31 1.67 25.23
C LEU A 20 27.10 3.11 24.74
N GLU A 21 27.86 4.07 25.26
CA GLU A 21 27.84 5.48 24.84
C GLU A 21 28.20 5.63 23.35
N LEU A 22 29.01 4.74 22.78
CA LEU A 22 29.30 4.73 21.34
C LEU A 22 28.07 4.53 20.45
N PHE A 23 27.04 3.85 20.95
CA PHE A 23 25.77 3.74 20.22
C PHE A 23 25.00 5.06 20.28
N ASP A 24 25.04 5.76 21.41
CA ASP A 24 24.38 7.06 21.58
C ASP A 24 25.07 8.17 20.77
N ASP A 25 26.40 8.08 20.60
CA ASP A 25 27.22 9.02 19.82
C ASP A 25 27.21 8.74 18.30
N ALA A 26 26.67 7.60 17.86
CA ALA A 26 26.61 7.27 16.45
C ALA A 26 25.38 7.91 15.79
N ASP A 27 25.58 8.52 14.62
CA ASP A 27 24.49 9.03 13.78
C ASP A 27 23.41 7.95 13.52
N VAL A 28 23.86 6.70 13.48
CA VAL A 28 23.05 5.49 13.35
C VAL A 28 23.43 4.58 14.52
N PRO A 29 22.56 4.39 15.52
CA PRO A 29 22.90 3.66 16.74
C PRO A 29 22.85 2.12 16.57
N VAL A 30 23.19 1.64 15.37
CA VAL A 30 23.37 0.23 15.01
C VAL A 30 24.74 0.10 14.34
N LEU A 31 25.65 -0.62 14.96
CA LEU A 31 27.06 -0.68 14.55
C LEU A 31 27.56 -2.12 14.38
N LYS A 32 28.47 -2.33 13.43
CA LYS A 32 29.27 -3.55 13.31
C LYS A 32 30.33 -3.58 14.42
N THR A 33 30.77 -4.78 14.80
CA THR A 33 31.88 -4.94 15.76
C THR A 33 33.13 -4.17 15.32
N SER A 34 33.45 -4.17 14.02
CA SER A 34 34.59 -3.46 13.44
C SER A 34 34.46 -1.95 13.60
N GLU A 35 33.27 -1.38 13.36
CA GLU A 35 33.01 0.06 13.50
C GLU A 35 33.12 0.52 14.97
N LEU A 36 32.69 -0.32 15.91
CA LEU A 36 32.91 -0.06 17.33
C LEU A 36 34.41 -0.13 17.67
N ALA A 37 35.12 -1.15 17.19
CA ALA A 37 36.54 -1.34 17.46
C ALA A 37 37.43 -0.23 16.89
N GLU A 38 37.02 0.45 15.83
CA GLU A 38 37.71 1.64 15.30
C GLU A 38 37.62 2.85 16.23
N LYS A 39 36.58 2.92 17.08
CA LYS A 39 36.29 4.07 17.95
C LYS A 39 36.86 3.95 19.37
N ILE A 40 37.33 2.76 19.77
CA ILE A 40 37.85 2.51 21.12
C ILE A 40 39.20 1.79 21.10
N PRO A 41 40.06 2.03 22.11
CA PRO A 41 41.42 1.47 22.15
C PRO A 41 41.45 0.01 22.61
N ILE A 42 40.51 -0.82 22.13
CA ILE A 42 40.49 -2.27 22.36
C ILE A 42 40.27 -3.01 21.04
N GLY A 43 40.91 -4.17 20.89
CA GLY A 43 40.83 -4.93 19.64
C GLY A 43 39.43 -5.49 19.36
N GLU A 44 39.09 -5.67 18.09
CA GLU A 44 37.77 -6.14 17.62
C GLU A 44 37.29 -7.44 18.31
N ARG A 45 38.20 -8.39 18.56
CA ARG A 45 37.87 -9.62 19.30
C ARG A 45 37.38 -9.35 20.73
N GLN A 46 37.98 -8.37 21.40
CA GLN A 46 37.61 -7.99 22.77
C GLN A 46 36.29 -7.21 22.77
N VAL A 47 36.09 -6.32 21.80
CA VAL A 47 34.80 -5.63 21.57
C VAL A 47 33.69 -6.66 21.40
N ARG A 48 33.88 -7.62 20.49
CA ARG A 48 32.92 -8.70 20.24
C ARG A 48 32.57 -9.47 21.50
N SER A 49 33.58 -9.94 22.23
CA SER A 49 33.36 -10.74 23.45
C SER A 49 32.55 -9.98 24.48
N ARG A 50 32.76 -8.66 24.61
CA ARG A 50 32.00 -7.83 25.54
C ARG A 50 30.58 -7.57 25.07
N LEU A 51 30.39 -7.34 23.78
CA LEU A 51 29.06 -7.20 23.20
C LEU A 51 28.24 -8.51 23.32
N GLU A 52 28.89 -9.67 23.20
CA GLU A 52 28.27 -10.98 23.46
C GLU A 52 27.79 -11.06 24.92
N THR A 53 28.62 -10.72 25.91
CA THR A 53 28.21 -10.64 27.33
C THR A 53 27.10 -9.61 27.57
N LEU A 54 27.21 -8.41 27.00
CA LEU A 54 26.17 -7.38 27.13
C LEU A 54 24.84 -7.78 26.46
N SER A 55 24.88 -8.65 25.45
CA SER A 55 23.68 -9.20 24.82
C SER A 55 23.06 -10.30 25.66
N GLU A 56 23.87 -11.12 26.35
CA GLU A 56 23.37 -12.08 27.35
C GLU A 56 22.69 -11.36 28.52
N ASP A 57 23.17 -10.17 28.88
CA ASP A 57 22.59 -9.28 29.91
C ASP A 57 21.43 -8.39 29.41
N ASP A 58 20.93 -8.60 28.18
CA ASP A 58 19.86 -7.79 27.55
C ASP A 58 20.16 -6.28 27.45
N ARG A 59 21.44 -5.86 27.56
CA ARG A 59 21.86 -4.45 27.49
C ARG A 59 22.05 -3.99 26.06
N VAL A 60 22.45 -4.88 25.17
CA VAL A 60 22.50 -4.65 23.71
C VAL A 60 21.69 -5.73 22.99
N GLY A 61 21.10 -5.37 21.85
CA GLY A 61 20.58 -6.35 20.91
C GLY A 61 21.64 -6.70 19.88
N SER A 62 21.52 -7.88 19.27
CA SER A 62 22.43 -8.31 18.22
C SER A 62 21.77 -9.15 17.15
N ARG A 63 22.24 -9.06 15.90
CA ARG A 63 21.82 -9.92 14.78
C ARG A 63 23.01 -10.32 13.93
N MET A 64 23.11 -11.61 13.63
CA MET A 64 24.05 -12.14 12.64
C MET A 64 23.45 -11.99 11.24
N ILE A 65 24.24 -11.49 10.30
CA ILE A 65 23.74 -11.10 8.96
C ILE A 65 24.18 -12.08 7.90
N THR A 66 25.41 -12.58 8.01
CA THR A 66 25.95 -13.57 7.08
C THR A 66 26.67 -14.67 7.85
N ALA A 67 26.25 -15.93 7.65
CA ALA A 67 26.90 -17.09 8.26
C ALA A 67 28.36 -17.25 7.81
N GLN A 68 28.68 -16.82 6.58
CA GLN A 68 30.00 -16.98 5.96
C GLN A 68 31.04 -15.99 6.50
N ASN A 69 30.69 -14.71 6.65
CA ASN A 69 31.61 -13.66 7.14
C ASN A 69 31.44 -13.32 8.63
N ARG A 70 30.47 -13.95 9.32
CA ARG A 70 30.19 -13.77 10.75
C ARG A 70 30.02 -12.30 11.17
N VAL A 71 29.54 -11.46 10.26
CA VAL A 71 29.24 -10.05 10.54
C VAL A 71 28.00 -10.00 11.42
N ARG A 72 28.14 -9.33 12.57
CA ARG A 72 27.08 -9.14 13.57
C ARG A 72 26.87 -7.65 13.78
N LEU A 73 25.63 -7.20 13.68
CA LEU A 73 25.22 -5.86 14.07
C LEU A 73 24.81 -5.85 15.53
N TRP A 74 25.07 -4.71 16.16
CA TRP A 74 24.81 -4.45 17.56
C TRP A 74 24.07 -3.13 17.71
N TRP A 75 23.20 -3.05 18.70
CA TRP A 75 22.48 -1.82 19.03
C TRP A 75 22.14 -1.78 20.51
N HIS A 76 22.01 -0.58 21.07
CA HIS A 76 21.58 -0.43 22.45
C HIS A 76 20.15 -0.95 22.65
N SER A 77 19.89 -1.74 23.71
CA SER A 77 18.57 -2.34 24.01
C SER A 77 17.42 -1.33 24.11
N ARG A 78 17.71 -0.13 24.62
CA ARG A 78 16.81 1.04 24.67
C ARG A 78 16.24 1.47 23.31
N ILE A 79 16.88 1.14 22.19
CA ILE A 79 16.44 1.52 20.84
C ILE A 79 15.14 0.78 20.43
N GLY A 80 14.60 -0.09 21.29
CA GLY A 80 13.24 -0.59 21.12
C GLY A 80 13.07 -1.37 19.81
N VAL A 81 14.12 -2.02 19.30
CA VAL A 81 14.06 -2.96 18.16
C VAL A 81 13.35 -4.27 18.58
N LYS A 82 12.61 -4.26 19.70
CA LYS A 82 11.92 -5.39 20.30
C LYS A 82 10.67 -5.74 19.51
N ARG A 83 10.85 -6.55 18.44
CA ARG A 83 10.03 -7.72 18.03
C ARG A 83 10.14 -8.06 16.55
N THR A 84 10.47 -7.11 15.68
CA THR A 84 10.42 -7.35 14.22
C THR A 84 11.58 -8.21 13.71
N TRP A 85 12.63 -8.39 14.51
CA TRP A 85 13.90 -9.03 14.13
C TRP A 85 14.15 -10.38 14.81
N SER A 86 13.35 -10.74 15.82
CA SER A 86 13.48 -12.02 16.55
C SER A 86 12.65 -13.14 15.96
N SER A 87 11.97 -12.90 14.83
CA SER A 87 11.24 -13.92 14.11
C SER A 87 12.23 -14.96 13.60
N THR A 88 11.95 -16.22 13.87
CA THR A 88 12.73 -17.38 13.43
C THR A 88 12.97 -17.30 11.92
N GLU A 89 14.03 -17.86 11.36
CA GLU A 89 14.26 -17.89 9.89
C GLU A 89 13.00 -18.35 9.10
N ALA A 90 12.15 -19.18 9.71
CA ALA A 90 10.85 -19.60 9.19
C ALA A 90 9.81 -18.47 8.98
N ASP A 91 9.86 -17.37 9.75
CA ASP A 91 8.94 -16.22 9.60
C ASP A 91 9.45 -15.18 8.57
N LEU A 92 10.73 -15.29 8.18
CA LEU A 92 11.34 -14.50 7.12
C LEU A 92 11.18 -15.17 5.74
N GLU A 93 10.90 -16.47 5.70
CA GLU A 93 10.77 -17.27 4.47
C GLU A 93 9.41 -17.14 3.76
N SER A 94 8.42 -16.40 4.28
CA SER A 94 7.10 -16.30 3.62
C SER A 94 6.66 -14.90 3.19
N ILE A 95 7.47 -13.86 3.35
CA ILE A 95 7.08 -12.52 2.89
C ILE A 95 7.18 -12.50 1.37
N ASP A 96 6.04 -12.65 0.69
CA ASP A 96 5.89 -12.48 -0.74
C ASP A 96 6.46 -11.12 -1.14
N VAL A 97 7.46 -11.20 -2.00
CA VAL A 97 8.27 -10.08 -2.49
C VAL A 97 7.46 -9.19 -3.44
N GLU A 98 6.23 -9.58 -3.80
CA GLU A 98 5.47 -9.02 -4.91
C GLU A 98 5.07 -7.54 -4.75
N VAL A 99 4.73 -7.08 -3.54
CA VAL A 99 4.39 -5.64 -3.31
C VAL A 99 5.60 -4.75 -3.62
N VAL A 100 6.79 -5.19 -3.23
CA VAL A 100 8.02 -4.46 -3.50
C VAL A 100 8.53 -4.74 -4.90
N ASP A 101 8.11 -5.84 -5.54
CA ASP A 101 8.48 -6.14 -6.92
C ASP A 101 7.98 -5.11 -7.92
N SER A 102 6.82 -4.49 -7.68
CA SER A 102 6.32 -3.38 -8.50
C SER A 102 7.07 -2.07 -8.29
N LEU A 103 7.90 -1.95 -7.25
CA LEU A 103 8.68 -0.73 -6.98
C LEU A 103 9.96 -0.70 -7.81
N GLU A 104 10.27 0.49 -8.32
CA GLU A 104 11.53 0.76 -9.03
C GLU A 104 12.68 0.91 -8.03
N LEU A 105 13.35 -0.21 -7.72
CA LEU A 105 14.54 -0.23 -6.86
C LEU A 105 15.83 -0.29 -7.68
N PRO A 106 16.92 0.37 -7.25
CA PRO A 106 18.19 0.31 -7.95
C PRO A 106 18.82 -1.08 -7.87
N GLY A 107 19.62 -1.44 -8.88
CA GLY A 107 20.45 -2.66 -8.89
C GLY A 107 19.85 -3.82 -9.67
N ARG A 108 20.55 -4.98 -9.66
CA ARG A 108 20.14 -6.24 -10.29
C ARG A 108 20.68 -7.42 -9.47
N GLY A 109 20.08 -8.59 -9.65
CA GLY A 109 20.54 -9.84 -9.01
C GLY A 109 20.45 -9.79 -7.48
N GLU A 110 21.45 -10.34 -6.80
CA GLU A 110 21.50 -10.45 -5.33
C GLU A 110 21.38 -9.11 -4.62
N ALA A 111 22.03 -8.06 -5.13
CA ALA A 111 21.93 -6.71 -4.55
C ALA A 111 20.51 -6.14 -4.66
N LEU A 112 19.77 -6.44 -5.72
CA LEU A 112 18.36 -6.03 -5.82
C LEU A 112 17.52 -6.79 -4.78
N GLN A 113 17.76 -8.09 -4.59
CA GLN A 113 17.04 -8.90 -3.61
C GLN A 113 17.26 -8.42 -2.18
N GLN A 114 18.51 -8.09 -1.80
CA GLN A 114 18.83 -7.51 -0.49
C GLN A 114 18.12 -6.18 -0.26
N ARG A 115 18.10 -5.31 -1.28
CA ARG A 115 17.37 -4.03 -1.22
C ARG A 115 15.87 -4.22 -1.06
N ARG A 116 15.28 -5.19 -1.78
CA ARG A 116 13.87 -5.56 -1.60
C ARG A 116 13.60 -6.01 -0.17
N GLN A 117 14.50 -6.81 0.41
CA GLN A 117 14.40 -7.25 1.80
C GLN A 117 14.47 -6.08 2.79
N ALA A 118 15.31 -5.08 2.55
CA ALA A 118 15.37 -3.87 3.37
C ALA A 118 14.08 -3.04 3.29
N VAL A 119 13.55 -2.84 2.08
CA VAL A 119 12.27 -2.15 1.88
C VAL A 119 11.12 -2.90 2.56
N ASN A 120 11.03 -4.23 2.35
CA ASN A 120 10.03 -5.08 3.00
C ASN A 120 10.10 -5.00 4.53
N SER A 121 11.31 -5.01 5.10
CA SER A 121 11.51 -4.90 6.54
C SER A 121 10.99 -3.56 7.08
N VAL A 122 11.22 -2.46 6.35
CA VAL A 122 10.72 -1.13 6.70
C VAL A 122 9.21 -1.06 6.56
N PHE A 123 8.64 -1.56 5.46
CA PHE A 123 7.20 -1.53 5.23
C PHE A 123 6.47 -2.36 6.28
N LYS A 124 6.93 -3.58 6.58
CA LYS A 124 6.37 -4.42 7.65
C LYS A 124 6.45 -3.74 9.01
N PHE A 125 7.62 -3.18 9.34
CA PHE A 125 7.80 -2.46 10.59
C PHE A 125 6.83 -1.28 10.69
N LEU A 126 6.69 -0.49 9.64
CA LEU A 126 5.80 0.68 9.64
C LEU A 126 4.32 0.27 9.68
N PHE A 127 3.96 -0.83 9.02
CA PHE A 127 2.63 -1.42 9.10
C PHE A 127 2.27 -1.87 10.51
N ASP A 128 3.22 -2.49 11.22
CA ASP A 128 3.02 -2.92 12.61
C ASP A 128 2.96 -1.75 13.61
N ASN A 129 3.68 -0.65 13.35
CA ASN A 129 3.81 0.48 14.27
C ASN A 129 2.93 1.70 13.94
N GLU A 130 2.23 1.71 12.79
CA GLU A 130 1.39 2.81 12.27
C GLU A 130 2.14 4.07 11.86
N SER A 131 3.11 4.51 12.67
CA SER A 131 4.02 5.58 12.33
C SER A 131 5.43 5.31 12.86
N ASP A 132 6.44 5.89 12.19
CA ASP A 132 7.75 6.08 12.79
C ASP A 132 8.58 7.16 12.07
N SER A 133 9.61 7.62 12.76
CA SER A 133 10.61 8.56 12.27
C SER A 133 11.53 7.94 11.23
N ALA A 134 12.04 8.78 10.31
CA ALA A 134 13.08 8.37 9.37
C ALA A 134 14.33 7.78 10.07
N GLY A 135 14.66 8.26 11.27
CA GLY A 135 15.78 7.77 12.06
C GLY A 135 15.65 6.28 12.39
N ARG A 136 14.50 5.85 12.91
CA ARG A 136 14.28 4.44 13.25
C ARG A 136 14.10 3.56 12.02
N LEU A 137 13.42 4.06 10.98
CA LEU A 137 13.23 3.30 9.74
C LEU A 137 14.56 3.05 9.00
N LYS A 138 15.52 3.99 9.06
CA LYS A 138 16.90 3.76 8.59
C LYS A 138 17.56 2.56 9.27
N LEU A 139 17.38 2.41 10.58
CA LEU A 139 17.96 1.32 11.36
C LEU A 139 17.35 -0.02 10.96
N VAL A 140 16.03 -0.04 10.77
CA VAL A 140 15.32 -1.22 10.27
C VAL A 140 15.85 -1.60 8.88
N ALA A 141 15.95 -0.66 7.95
CA ALA A 141 16.50 -0.94 6.63
C ALA A 141 17.94 -1.47 6.69
N TRP A 142 18.80 -0.78 7.44
CA TRP A 142 20.22 -1.11 7.54
C TRP A 142 20.47 -2.48 8.16
N GLY A 143 19.64 -2.87 9.13
CA GLY A 143 19.71 -4.20 9.70
C GLY A 143 19.51 -5.31 8.66
N ALA A 144 18.73 -5.04 7.61
CA ALA A 144 18.32 -6.02 6.60
C ALA A 144 19.28 -6.03 5.40
N ASP A 145 19.89 -4.90 5.07
CA ASP A 145 20.82 -4.76 3.95
C ASP A 145 22.02 -3.84 4.30
N PRO A 146 22.94 -4.29 5.16
CA PRO A 146 24.11 -3.51 5.55
C PRO A 146 25.28 -3.60 4.55
N ASP A 147 25.13 -4.38 3.48
CA ASP A 147 26.22 -4.76 2.59
C ASP A 147 26.04 -4.14 1.18
N SER A 148 24.81 -3.81 0.75
CA SER A 148 24.58 -3.18 -0.56
C SER A 148 24.98 -1.71 -0.64
N TYR A 149 25.20 -1.05 0.49
CA TYR A 149 25.51 0.38 0.58
C TYR A 149 26.62 0.65 1.59
N SER A 150 27.32 1.76 1.41
CA SER A 150 28.44 2.17 2.28
C SER A 150 27.99 2.70 3.64
N SER A 151 26.74 3.12 3.78
CA SER A 151 26.20 3.65 5.02
C SER A 151 24.66 3.55 5.06
N PRO A 152 24.06 3.58 6.27
CA PRO A 152 22.60 3.63 6.46
C PRO A 152 21.96 4.83 5.75
N GLU A 153 22.59 6.00 5.80
CA GLU A 153 22.17 7.22 5.10
C GLU A 153 22.09 7.00 3.59
N SER A 154 23.06 6.27 3.04
CA SER A 154 23.13 6.00 1.61
C SER A 154 22.04 5.01 1.19
N LEU A 155 21.81 3.94 1.96
CA LEU A 155 20.70 2.99 1.72
C LEU A 155 19.34 3.72 1.78
N TRP A 156 19.15 4.57 2.79
CA TRP A 156 17.91 5.31 2.98
C TRP A 156 17.60 6.26 1.83
N ASN A 157 18.52 7.18 1.52
CA ASN A 157 18.28 8.22 0.53
C ASN A 157 18.18 7.66 -0.90
N ASN A 158 18.91 6.57 -1.20
CA ASN A 158 19.01 6.07 -2.56
C ASN A 158 18.02 4.94 -2.88
N CYS A 159 17.47 4.27 -1.86
CA CYS A 159 16.59 3.12 -2.05
C CYS A 159 15.31 3.24 -1.22
N VAL A 160 15.41 3.19 0.11
CA VAL A 160 14.24 2.99 0.98
C VAL A 160 13.28 4.17 0.98
N LYS A 161 13.79 5.40 1.10
CA LYS A 161 12.95 6.60 1.08
C LYS A 161 12.19 6.70 -0.23
N LYS A 162 12.85 6.43 -1.36
CA LYS A 162 12.21 6.44 -2.69
C LYS A 162 11.14 5.37 -2.82
N ALA A 163 11.34 4.21 -2.19
CA ALA A 163 10.35 3.15 -2.15
C ALA A 163 9.12 3.56 -1.32
N LEU A 164 9.32 4.21 -0.17
CA LEU A 164 8.24 4.78 0.63
C LEU A 164 7.51 5.90 -0.13
N ASP A 165 8.23 6.79 -0.82
CA ASP A 165 7.66 7.87 -1.64
C ASP A 165 6.81 7.33 -2.81
N GLN A 166 7.14 6.15 -3.35
CA GLN A 166 6.38 5.45 -4.40
C GLN A 166 5.17 4.65 -3.87
N SER A 167 5.09 4.42 -2.57
CA SER A 167 4.07 3.56 -1.98
C SER A 167 2.75 4.28 -1.80
N CYS A 168 1.64 3.62 -2.11
CA CYS A 168 0.29 4.09 -1.78
C CYS A 168 -0.11 3.76 -0.32
N PHE A 169 0.69 2.98 0.41
CA PHE A 169 0.40 2.56 1.79
C PHE A 169 0.96 3.50 2.86
N PHE A 170 1.96 4.31 2.51
CA PHE A 170 2.67 5.15 3.47
C PHE A 170 2.74 6.59 2.97
N ARG A 171 2.74 7.53 3.90
CA ARG A 171 2.88 8.96 3.59
C ARG A 171 3.76 9.63 4.63
N LEU A 172 4.60 10.56 4.20
CA LEU A 172 5.36 11.43 5.09
C LEU A 172 4.46 12.56 5.61
N PHE A 173 4.32 12.66 6.91
CA PHE A 173 3.65 13.76 7.59
C PHE A 173 4.71 14.79 7.99
N GLU A 174 4.92 15.82 7.14
CA GLU A 174 6.01 16.80 7.30
C GLU A 174 5.99 17.53 8.65
N THR A 175 4.80 17.72 9.24
CA THR A 175 4.62 18.36 10.54
C THR A 175 5.25 17.55 11.67
N GLU A 176 5.17 16.23 11.59
CA GLU A 176 5.65 15.28 12.60
C GLU A 176 7.02 14.70 12.23
N LYS A 177 7.41 14.84 10.96
CA LYS A 177 8.61 14.22 10.37
C LYS A 177 8.60 12.70 10.49
N GLU A 178 7.41 12.13 10.48
CA GLU A 178 7.17 10.69 10.56
C GLU A 178 6.51 10.20 9.28
N TRP A 179 6.88 8.98 8.90
CA TRP A 179 6.10 8.22 7.95
C TRP A 179 4.95 7.57 8.70
N GLN A 180 3.76 7.58 8.10
CA GLN A 180 2.57 6.97 8.68
C GLN A 180 1.82 6.15 7.64
N LEU A 181 0.98 5.24 8.12
CA LEU A 181 -0.01 4.55 7.29
C LEU A 181 -0.98 5.54 6.67
N THR A 182 -1.33 5.27 5.41
CA THR A 182 -2.48 5.92 4.79
C THR A 182 -3.79 5.30 5.29
N GLU A 183 -4.92 5.95 5.00
CA GLU A 183 -6.26 5.43 5.35
C GLU A 183 -6.51 4.04 4.78
N MET A 184 -6.03 3.78 3.56
CA MET A 184 -6.11 2.46 2.94
C MET A 184 -5.30 1.42 3.72
N ALA A 185 -4.06 1.74 4.08
CA ALA A 185 -3.21 0.82 4.84
C ALA A 185 -3.74 0.58 6.26
N SER A 186 -4.29 1.61 6.91
CA SER A 186 -4.99 1.51 8.19
C SER A 186 -6.22 0.61 8.08
N TRP A 187 -7.02 0.76 7.03
CA TRP A 187 -8.18 -0.11 6.78
C TRP A 187 -7.75 -1.58 6.60
N LEU A 188 -6.74 -1.83 5.76
CA LEU A 188 -6.18 -3.17 5.51
C LEU A 188 -5.76 -3.84 6.83
N ARG A 189 -5.05 -3.09 7.68
CA ARG A 189 -4.61 -3.58 8.99
C ARG A 189 -5.78 -3.97 9.89
N GLN A 190 -6.83 -3.14 9.95
CA GLN A 190 -8.00 -3.40 10.81
C GLN A 190 -8.80 -4.64 10.37
N HIS A 191 -8.81 -4.95 9.07
CA HIS A 191 -9.60 -6.04 8.51
C HIS A 191 -8.85 -7.37 8.49
N GLY A 192 -7.72 -7.47 9.22
CA GLY A 192 -7.08 -8.72 9.60
C GLY A 192 -6.14 -9.33 8.55
N ASP A 193 -5.98 -8.69 7.39
CA ASP A 193 -5.08 -9.13 6.34
C ASP A 193 -3.73 -8.42 6.47
N CYS A 194 -2.97 -8.72 7.53
CA CYS A 194 -1.52 -8.48 7.58
C CYS A 194 -0.76 -9.19 6.42
N ALA A 195 -1.50 -9.94 5.62
CA ALA A 195 -1.15 -10.68 4.42
C ALA A 195 -0.96 -9.82 3.16
N LEU A 196 -0.82 -8.49 3.28
CA LEU A 196 -0.05 -7.69 2.29
C LEU A 196 1.25 -8.42 1.88
N TRP A 197 1.81 -9.18 2.82
CA TRP A 197 3.03 -9.94 2.70
C TRP A 197 2.84 -11.43 2.37
N ASN A 198 1.64 -12.00 2.39
CA ASN A 198 1.43 -13.41 2.10
C ASN A 198 0.29 -13.52 1.08
N ASP A 199 0.52 -14.06 -0.13
CA ASP A 199 -0.53 -14.17 -1.17
C ASP A 199 -1.03 -12.81 -1.69
N TRP A 200 -0.09 -11.91 -1.99
CA TRP A 200 -0.38 -10.56 -2.50
C TRP A 200 -1.29 -10.58 -3.74
N GLY A 201 -1.11 -11.56 -4.62
CA GLY A 201 -1.97 -11.76 -5.79
C GLY A 201 -3.46 -11.89 -5.45
N THR A 202 -3.83 -12.62 -4.39
CA THR A 202 -5.24 -12.72 -3.95
C THR A 202 -5.69 -11.43 -3.25
N HIS A 203 -4.81 -10.81 -2.47
CA HIS A 203 -5.14 -9.61 -1.70
C HIS A 203 -5.28 -8.35 -2.57
N ARG A 204 -4.50 -8.21 -3.65
CA ARG A 204 -4.61 -7.07 -4.56
C ARG A 204 -5.95 -7.07 -5.28
N ASP A 205 -6.47 -8.24 -5.67
CA ASP A 205 -7.77 -8.37 -6.35
C ASP A 205 -8.91 -8.05 -5.37
N ARG A 206 -8.76 -8.47 -4.10
CA ARG A 206 -9.68 -8.09 -3.02
C ARG A 206 -9.63 -6.59 -2.76
N LEU A 207 -8.44 -6.00 -2.65
CA LEU A 207 -8.26 -4.57 -2.42
C LEU A 207 -8.85 -3.74 -3.57
N ASP A 208 -8.68 -4.19 -4.81
CA ASP A 208 -9.28 -3.58 -5.98
C ASP A 208 -10.81 -3.60 -5.90
N TYR A 209 -11.40 -4.77 -5.56
CA TYR A 209 -12.84 -4.88 -5.32
C TYR A 209 -13.34 -3.93 -4.23
N GLU A 210 -12.63 -3.84 -3.10
CA GLU A 210 -13.00 -2.97 -1.98
C GLU A 210 -12.91 -1.48 -2.35
N CYS A 211 -11.91 -1.10 -3.16
CA CYS A 211 -11.85 0.24 -3.76
C CYS A 211 -13.10 0.53 -4.61
N HIS A 212 -13.46 -0.39 -5.49
CA HIS A 212 -14.66 -0.25 -6.33
C HIS A 212 -15.93 -0.14 -5.47
N ASP A 213 -16.12 -1.06 -4.52
CA ASP A 213 -17.29 -1.12 -3.63
C ASP A 213 -17.49 0.17 -2.83
N ARG A 214 -16.41 0.67 -2.22
CA ARG A 214 -16.42 1.91 -1.45
C ARG A 214 -16.67 3.12 -2.34
N LEU A 215 -16.03 3.18 -3.51
CA LEU A 215 -16.26 4.27 -4.46
C LEU A 215 -17.73 4.32 -4.88
N TRP A 216 -18.34 3.18 -5.19
CA TRP A 216 -19.77 3.11 -5.46
C TRP A 216 -20.62 3.53 -4.26
N THR A 217 -20.23 3.11 -3.07
CA THR A 217 -20.90 3.53 -1.83
C THR A 217 -20.86 5.05 -1.64
N HIS A 218 -19.74 5.70 -1.96
CA HIS A 218 -19.63 7.16 -1.88
C HIS A 218 -20.41 7.89 -2.97
N VAL A 219 -20.44 7.33 -4.18
CA VAL A 219 -21.02 7.99 -5.37
C VAL A 219 -22.53 7.75 -5.47
N ILE A 220 -22.99 6.52 -5.31
CA ILE A 220 -24.39 6.09 -5.51
C ILE A 220 -25.10 5.87 -4.17
N GLY A 221 -24.37 5.55 -3.11
CA GLY A 221 -24.95 5.19 -1.81
C GLY A 221 -25.06 3.68 -1.63
N ARG A 222 -26.07 3.22 -0.89
CA ARG A 222 -26.26 1.77 -0.67
C ARG A 222 -26.64 1.10 -1.98
N HIS A 223 -25.97 -0.02 -2.26
CA HIS A 223 -26.26 -0.91 -3.37
C HIS A 223 -26.27 -2.35 -2.84
N ASP A 224 -27.08 -3.22 -3.45
CA ASP A 224 -27.39 -4.54 -2.87
C ASP A 224 -26.30 -5.58 -3.13
N SER A 225 -25.46 -5.37 -4.14
CA SER A 225 -24.24 -6.14 -4.37
C SER A 225 -23.47 -5.60 -5.58
N LEU A 226 -22.17 -5.38 -5.41
CA LEU A 226 -21.26 -5.20 -6.53
C LEU A 226 -20.88 -6.58 -7.09
N GLY A 227 -21.07 -6.80 -8.39
CA GLY A 227 -20.41 -7.90 -9.08
C GLY A 227 -18.90 -7.82 -8.89
N LYS A 228 -18.20 -8.96 -8.73
CA LYS A 228 -16.74 -8.94 -8.67
C LYS A 228 -16.21 -8.20 -9.91
N PRO A 229 -15.20 -7.33 -9.77
CA PRO A 229 -14.69 -6.59 -10.90
C PRO A 229 -14.14 -7.63 -11.87
N SER A 230 -14.37 -7.44 -13.16
CA SER A 230 -13.74 -8.29 -14.16
C SER A 230 -12.20 -8.07 -14.11
N GLN A 231 -11.44 -8.98 -14.72
CA GLN A 231 -9.96 -8.89 -14.78
C GLN A 231 -9.42 -7.57 -15.36
N ASN A 232 -10.27 -6.74 -15.96
CA ASN A 232 -9.92 -5.45 -16.55
C ASN A 232 -10.24 -4.26 -15.62
N HIS A 233 -10.19 -4.43 -14.29
CA HIS A 233 -10.48 -3.36 -13.31
C HIS A 233 -11.80 -2.63 -13.61
N THR A 234 -12.78 -3.43 -14.02
CA THR A 234 -14.07 -2.94 -14.47
C THR A 234 -15.14 -3.48 -13.56
N SER A 235 -15.86 -2.58 -12.91
CA SER A 235 -17.04 -2.92 -12.12
C SER A 235 -18.28 -2.34 -12.78
N VAL A 236 -19.35 -3.10 -12.66
CA VAL A 236 -20.66 -2.75 -13.19
C VAL A 236 -21.65 -2.75 -12.03
N LEU A 237 -22.46 -1.71 -11.96
CA LEU A 237 -23.63 -1.66 -11.09
C LEU A 237 -24.86 -1.44 -11.95
N THR A 238 -25.86 -2.31 -11.80
CA THR A 238 -27.19 -2.13 -12.39
C THR A 238 -28.18 -1.78 -11.30
N GLN A 239 -29.05 -0.82 -11.59
CA GLN A 239 -30.15 -0.44 -10.74
C GLN A 239 -31.42 -0.45 -11.58
N GLY A 240 -32.33 -1.36 -11.28
CA GLY A 240 -33.63 -1.41 -11.96
C GLY A 240 -34.39 -0.10 -11.77
N LEU A 241 -34.99 0.39 -12.85
CA LEU A 241 -36.01 1.43 -12.75
C LEU A 241 -37.39 0.78 -12.59
N ASP A 242 -38.38 1.58 -12.20
CA ASP A 242 -39.77 1.15 -12.16
C ASP A 242 -40.38 0.89 -13.56
N PHE A 243 -39.59 1.02 -14.63
CA PHE A 243 -39.99 0.79 -16.02
C PHE A 243 -39.57 -0.60 -16.49
N GLU A 244 -40.50 -1.36 -17.06
CA GLU A 244 -40.23 -2.70 -17.58
C GLU A 244 -39.23 -2.63 -18.74
N GLY A 245 -38.16 -3.44 -18.66
CA GLY A 245 -37.11 -3.50 -19.69
C GLY A 245 -36.10 -2.35 -19.65
N ILE A 246 -36.11 -1.48 -18.62
CA ILE A 246 -35.18 -0.36 -18.54
C ILE A 246 -34.41 -0.37 -17.22
N ASP A 247 -33.10 -0.56 -17.30
CA ASP A 247 -32.19 -0.54 -16.16
C ASP A 247 -31.24 0.66 -16.22
N LEU A 248 -31.01 1.32 -15.09
CA LEU A 248 -29.87 2.22 -14.96
C LEU A 248 -28.59 1.40 -14.86
N TYR A 249 -27.60 1.82 -15.61
CA TYR A 249 -26.31 1.16 -15.71
C TYR A 249 -25.20 2.11 -15.32
N TYR A 250 -24.36 1.70 -14.39
CA TYR A 250 -23.16 2.40 -13.99
C TYR A 250 -21.95 1.51 -14.29
N LEU A 251 -20.97 2.11 -14.96
CA LEU A 251 -19.75 1.45 -15.38
C LEU A 251 -18.58 2.22 -14.82
N LEU A 252 -17.68 1.53 -14.13
CA LEU A 252 -16.41 2.12 -13.74
C LEU A 252 -15.31 1.25 -14.32
N THR A 253 -14.51 1.84 -15.21
CA THR A 253 -13.37 1.19 -15.87
C THR A 253 -12.10 1.98 -15.54
N SER A 254 -11.07 1.32 -15.05
CA SER A 254 -9.73 1.89 -14.92
C SER A 254 -8.72 1.13 -15.78
N ASP A 255 -7.66 1.83 -16.19
CA ASP A 255 -6.58 1.22 -16.99
C ASP A 255 -5.60 0.42 -16.09
N GLU A 256 -5.62 0.70 -14.78
CA GLU A 256 -4.80 0.09 -13.74
C GLU A 256 -5.67 -0.27 -12.53
N PRO A 257 -5.19 -1.11 -11.58
CA PRO A 257 -5.91 -1.36 -10.35
C PRO A 257 -6.26 -0.05 -9.63
N MET A 258 -7.49 0.06 -9.13
CA MET A 258 -7.99 1.27 -8.49
C MET A 258 -7.15 1.70 -7.28
N TRP A 259 -6.54 0.74 -6.58
CA TRP A 259 -5.71 0.99 -5.40
C TRP A 259 -4.30 1.56 -5.70
N SER A 260 -3.84 1.54 -6.96
CA SER A 260 -2.53 2.10 -7.32
C SER A 260 -2.57 3.61 -7.62
N GLY A 261 -3.75 4.22 -7.61
CA GLY A 261 -3.93 5.63 -8.01
C GLY A 261 -4.15 5.75 -9.51
N SER A 262 -5.30 5.24 -9.98
CA SER A 262 -5.63 5.18 -11.39
C SER A 262 -6.55 6.32 -11.83
N SER A 263 -6.37 6.78 -13.08
CA SER A 263 -7.45 7.48 -13.78
C SER A 263 -8.54 6.48 -14.15
N ALA A 264 -9.75 6.68 -13.65
CA ALA A 264 -10.90 5.86 -13.99
C ALA A 264 -11.84 6.62 -14.94
N LYS A 265 -12.67 5.88 -15.67
CA LYS A 265 -13.80 6.42 -16.42
C LYS A 265 -15.07 5.89 -15.80
N LEU A 266 -15.90 6.82 -15.34
CA LEU A 266 -17.24 6.54 -14.85
C LEU A 266 -18.23 6.76 -15.99
N GLY A 267 -18.77 5.68 -16.51
CA GLY A 267 -19.95 5.63 -17.34
C GLY A 267 -21.22 5.61 -16.48
N HIS A 268 -22.21 6.39 -16.87
CA HIS A 268 -23.56 6.32 -16.32
C HIS A 268 -24.55 6.38 -17.49
N GLY A 269 -25.50 5.47 -17.52
CA GLY A 269 -26.38 5.30 -18.65
C GLY A 269 -27.63 4.47 -18.37
N VAL A 270 -28.31 4.14 -19.46
CA VAL A 270 -29.48 3.27 -19.48
C VAL A 270 -29.19 2.08 -20.36
N GLN A 271 -29.55 0.91 -19.85
CA GLN A 271 -29.69 -0.31 -20.61
C GLN A 271 -31.17 -0.51 -20.90
N ILE A 272 -31.53 -0.54 -22.18
CA ILE A 272 -32.91 -0.78 -22.64
C ILE A 272 -32.95 -2.15 -23.28
N GLN A 273 -33.78 -3.03 -22.74
CA GLN A 273 -34.04 -4.36 -23.26
C GLN A 273 -35.49 -4.43 -23.72
N ASP A 274 -35.69 -4.59 -25.02
CA ASP A 274 -37.02 -4.59 -25.65
C ASP A 274 -36.99 -5.40 -26.96
N ASP A 275 -38.10 -5.44 -27.68
CA ASP A 275 -38.18 -6.03 -29.01
C ASP A 275 -37.18 -5.33 -29.97
N PRO A 276 -36.44 -6.10 -30.79
CA PRO A 276 -35.48 -5.55 -31.75
C PRO A 276 -36.03 -4.48 -32.69
N GLU A 277 -37.32 -4.49 -33.03
CA GLU A 277 -37.92 -3.43 -33.85
C GLU A 277 -38.02 -2.11 -33.07
N VAL A 278 -38.47 -2.16 -31.82
CA VAL A 278 -38.52 -0.98 -30.93
C VAL A 278 -37.13 -0.40 -30.72
N LEU A 279 -36.13 -1.24 -30.44
CA LEU A 279 -34.76 -0.80 -30.25
C LEU A 279 -34.17 -0.12 -31.50
N ARG A 280 -34.50 -0.60 -32.70
CA ARG A 280 -34.09 0.05 -33.95
C ARG A 280 -34.71 1.44 -34.09
N GLU A 281 -35.96 1.64 -33.67
CA GLU A 281 -36.60 2.97 -33.67
C GLU A 281 -35.92 3.93 -32.67
N ILE A 282 -35.54 3.43 -31.49
CA ILE A 282 -34.78 4.20 -30.49
C ILE A 282 -33.42 4.61 -31.06
N VAL A 283 -32.69 3.68 -31.69
CA VAL A 283 -31.39 3.97 -32.33
C VAL A 283 -31.54 4.97 -33.49
N GLN A 284 -32.61 4.88 -34.29
CA GLN A 284 -32.90 5.89 -35.34
C GLN A 284 -33.19 7.28 -34.76
N SER A 285 -33.68 7.34 -33.52
CA SER A 285 -33.93 8.57 -32.78
C SER A 285 -32.71 9.12 -32.03
N LYS A 286 -31.52 8.53 -32.24
CA LYS A 286 -30.26 8.88 -31.57
C LYS A 286 -29.99 10.39 -31.51
N ASP A 287 -30.06 11.09 -32.65
CA ASP A 287 -29.71 12.52 -32.70
C ASP A 287 -30.67 13.37 -31.85
N ARG A 288 -31.95 12.98 -31.80
CA ARG A 288 -32.96 13.63 -30.95
C ARG A 288 -32.70 13.37 -29.47
N ILE A 289 -32.36 12.12 -29.14
CA ILE A 289 -32.03 11.70 -27.77
C ILE A 289 -30.74 12.41 -27.29
N GLU A 290 -29.68 12.44 -28.09
CA GLU A 290 -28.44 13.16 -27.77
C GLU A 290 -28.67 14.67 -27.61
N ALA A 291 -29.53 15.26 -28.47
CA ALA A 291 -29.92 16.65 -28.33
C ALA A 291 -30.68 16.92 -27.02
N ALA A 292 -31.58 16.01 -26.61
CA ALA A 292 -32.31 16.10 -25.35
C ALA A 292 -31.36 15.97 -24.14
N PHE A 293 -30.34 15.13 -24.26
CA PHE A 293 -29.32 14.92 -23.24
C PHE A 293 -28.33 16.09 -23.09
N SER A 294 -28.22 16.96 -24.10
CA SER A 294 -27.18 18.00 -24.16
C SER A 294 -25.75 17.42 -24.02
N PHE A 295 -25.54 16.15 -24.38
CA PHE A 295 -24.23 15.51 -24.43
C PHE A 295 -24.19 14.41 -25.50
N THR A 296 -22.99 14.10 -25.97
CA THR A 296 -22.74 12.96 -26.86
C THR A 296 -22.76 11.67 -26.05
N ALA A 297 -23.67 10.77 -26.38
CA ALA A 297 -23.77 9.48 -25.71
C ALA A 297 -22.93 8.44 -26.43
N ASN A 298 -22.38 7.49 -25.69
CA ASN A 298 -21.81 6.29 -26.28
C ASN A 298 -22.95 5.30 -26.52
N TRP A 299 -23.31 5.13 -27.78
CA TRP A 299 -24.29 4.14 -28.22
C TRP A 299 -23.57 2.85 -28.53
N ARG A 300 -23.95 1.77 -27.83
CA ARG A 300 -23.54 0.41 -28.20
C ARG A 300 -24.80 -0.35 -28.62
N ASP A 301 -24.87 -0.64 -29.91
CA ASP A 301 -25.93 -1.45 -30.50
C ASP A 301 -25.55 -2.92 -30.32
N LEU A 302 -26.28 -3.62 -29.46
CA LEU A 302 -26.16 -5.06 -29.22
C LEU A 302 -27.48 -5.78 -29.59
N ILE A 303 -28.25 -5.20 -30.53
CA ILE A 303 -29.59 -5.68 -30.89
C ILE A 303 -29.55 -7.12 -31.44
N GLU A 304 -28.45 -7.54 -32.05
CA GLU A 304 -28.30 -8.91 -32.57
C GLU A 304 -27.90 -9.96 -31.51
N GLU A 305 -27.21 -9.55 -30.43
CA GLU A 305 -26.69 -10.48 -29.41
C GLU A 305 -27.67 -10.64 -28.24
N ASP A 306 -28.27 -9.56 -27.75
CA ASP A 306 -29.07 -9.56 -26.50
C ASP A 306 -30.33 -8.68 -26.57
N SER A 307 -30.71 -8.16 -27.74
CA SER A 307 -31.83 -7.20 -27.89
C SER A 307 -31.71 -6.06 -26.87
N THR A 308 -30.54 -5.40 -26.86
CA THR A 308 -30.22 -4.38 -25.86
C THR A 308 -29.59 -3.14 -26.51
N VAL A 309 -29.98 -1.95 -26.06
CA VAL A 309 -29.34 -0.67 -26.40
C VAL A 309 -28.78 -0.03 -25.14
N LEU A 310 -27.49 0.32 -25.17
CA LEU A 310 -26.84 1.07 -24.09
C LEU A 310 -26.62 2.53 -24.50
N VAL A 311 -27.15 3.45 -23.69
CA VAL A 311 -26.95 4.91 -23.84
C VAL A 311 -26.23 5.41 -22.60
N ALA A 312 -24.95 5.77 -22.71
CA ALA A 312 -24.16 6.19 -21.55
C ALA A 312 -23.40 7.50 -21.75
N ARG A 313 -23.30 8.28 -20.67
CA ARG A 313 -22.41 9.42 -20.50
C ARG A 313 -21.18 8.98 -19.72
N THR A 314 -19.99 9.33 -20.20
CA THR A 314 -18.73 9.01 -19.52
C THR A 314 -18.06 10.25 -18.98
N ARG A 315 -17.45 10.14 -17.81
CA ARG A 315 -16.61 11.16 -17.19
C ARG A 315 -15.32 10.55 -16.68
N SER A 316 -14.19 11.18 -16.97
CA SER A 316 -12.92 10.83 -16.35
C SER A 316 -12.90 11.24 -14.89
N LEU A 317 -12.39 10.36 -14.05
CA LEU A 317 -12.21 10.50 -12.63
C LEU A 317 -10.74 10.30 -12.30
N ASP A 318 -10.22 11.17 -11.44
CA ASP A 318 -8.96 10.94 -10.76
C ASP A 318 -9.31 10.41 -9.37
N VAL A 319 -8.98 9.15 -9.11
CA VAL A 319 -9.38 8.46 -7.88
C VAL A 319 -8.14 8.27 -7.02
N ASP A 320 -8.08 9.03 -5.91
CA ASP A 320 -7.12 8.75 -4.85
C ASP A 320 -7.71 7.63 -3.95
N PRO A 321 -7.10 6.43 -3.91
CA PRO A 321 -7.54 5.35 -3.04
C PRO A 321 -7.67 5.81 -1.59
N ASN A 322 -6.78 6.69 -1.13
CA ASN A 322 -6.79 7.20 0.23
C ASN A 322 -7.99 8.12 0.52
N GLU A 323 -8.60 8.72 -0.51
CA GLU A 323 -9.88 9.41 -0.34
C GLU A 323 -11.06 8.45 -0.30
N VAL A 324 -10.98 7.32 -1.02
CA VAL A 324 -12.02 6.27 -1.06
C VAL A 324 -12.10 5.48 0.25
N PHE A 325 -10.98 5.31 0.95
CA PHE A 325 -10.97 4.63 2.25
C PHE A 325 -11.31 5.54 3.45
N LYS A 326 -11.50 6.85 3.24
CA LYS A 326 -11.98 7.73 4.31
C LYS A 326 -13.46 7.49 4.60
N ASP A 327 -13.82 7.50 5.88
CA ASP A 327 -15.23 7.46 6.29
C ASP A 327 -16.02 8.69 5.80
N GLU A 328 -15.35 9.82 5.62
CA GLU A 328 -15.95 11.05 5.11
C GLU A 328 -15.77 11.19 3.59
N THR A 329 -16.88 11.37 2.87
CA THR A 329 -16.84 11.63 1.43
C THR A 329 -16.05 12.90 1.10
N SER A 330 -14.94 12.73 0.40
CA SER A 330 -14.09 13.84 -0.01
C SER A 330 -14.83 14.84 -0.90
N ARG A 331 -14.26 16.03 -1.09
CA ARG A 331 -14.84 17.04 -1.99
C ARG A 331 -14.88 16.55 -3.45
N SER A 332 -13.88 15.78 -3.87
CA SER A 332 -13.81 15.21 -5.22
C SER A 332 -14.99 14.25 -5.44
N LEU A 333 -15.19 13.29 -4.52
CA LEU A 333 -16.26 12.29 -4.59
C LEU A 333 -17.65 12.92 -4.48
N ARG A 334 -17.82 13.98 -3.70
CA ARG A 334 -19.09 14.75 -3.66
C ARG A 334 -19.45 15.36 -5.03
N ASN A 335 -18.45 15.86 -5.78
CA ASN A 335 -18.70 16.40 -7.11
C ASN A 335 -19.04 15.30 -8.13
N VAL A 336 -18.49 14.09 -7.95
CA VAL A 336 -18.82 12.92 -8.78
C VAL A 336 -20.24 12.47 -8.49
N LYS A 337 -20.61 12.33 -7.21
CA LYS A 337 -21.97 12.03 -6.77
C LYS A 337 -23.00 13.01 -7.35
N LYS A 338 -22.77 14.32 -7.21
CA LYS A 338 -23.67 15.34 -7.77
C LYS A 338 -23.84 15.21 -9.28
N TRP A 339 -22.75 14.90 -9.98
CA TRP A 339 -22.80 14.66 -11.43
C TRP A 339 -23.59 13.40 -11.80
N VAL A 340 -23.47 12.34 -11.01
CA VAL A 340 -24.27 11.12 -11.18
C VAL A 340 -25.75 11.42 -10.97
N GLU A 341 -26.11 12.09 -9.87
CA GLU A 341 -27.49 12.48 -9.56
C GLU A 341 -28.09 13.35 -10.69
N GLU A 342 -27.36 14.37 -11.14
CA GLU A 342 -27.78 15.23 -12.24
C GLU A 342 -27.95 14.46 -13.57
N THR A 343 -27.06 13.51 -13.85
CA THR A 343 -27.15 12.70 -15.09
C THR A 343 -28.29 11.68 -15.01
N GLN A 344 -28.52 11.08 -13.84
CA GLN A 344 -29.66 10.20 -13.57
C GLN A 344 -31.00 10.90 -13.78
N ASP A 345 -31.17 12.10 -13.23
CA ASP A 345 -32.40 12.88 -13.43
C ASP A 345 -32.63 13.22 -14.91
N GLN A 346 -31.58 13.56 -15.65
CA GLN A 346 -31.67 13.84 -17.09
C GLN A 346 -32.04 12.58 -17.87
N VAL A 347 -31.41 11.46 -17.54
CA VAL A 347 -31.66 10.15 -18.12
C VAL A 347 -33.10 9.70 -17.95
N ILE A 348 -33.62 9.73 -16.73
CA ILE A 348 -35.00 9.33 -16.45
C ILE A 348 -35.97 10.20 -17.24
N ARG A 349 -35.77 11.53 -17.26
CA ARG A 349 -36.64 12.44 -18.03
C ARG A 349 -36.62 12.15 -19.52
N VAL A 350 -35.47 11.86 -20.11
CA VAL A 350 -35.40 11.54 -21.54
C VAL A 350 -36.10 10.23 -21.83
N VAL A 351 -35.89 9.21 -20.99
CA VAL A 351 -36.58 7.92 -21.11
C VAL A 351 -38.09 8.08 -21.03
N GLU A 352 -38.59 8.82 -20.04
CA GLU A 352 -40.02 9.09 -19.87
C GLU A 352 -40.63 9.76 -21.11
N ASN A 353 -40.02 10.86 -21.57
CA ASN A 353 -40.58 11.69 -22.65
C ASN A 353 -40.41 11.08 -24.05
N GLU A 354 -39.29 10.42 -24.33
CA GLU A 354 -38.90 10.04 -25.68
C GLU A 354 -39.07 8.54 -25.97
N ILE A 355 -38.94 7.68 -24.96
CA ILE A 355 -39.01 6.23 -25.14
C ILE A 355 -40.40 5.71 -24.75
N THR A 356 -40.89 6.09 -23.58
CA THR A 356 -42.16 5.56 -23.08
C THR A 356 -43.40 6.34 -23.56
N GLY A 357 -43.20 7.56 -24.05
CA GLY A 357 -44.27 8.42 -24.56
C GLY A 357 -45.29 8.88 -23.50
N PHE A 358 -44.87 8.91 -22.22
CA PHE A 358 -45.70 9.34 -21.09
C PHE A 358 -45.78 10.86 -20.92
#